data_AF-A0A941N664-F1
#
_entry.id   AF-A0A941N664-F1
#
_cell.length_a   1.000
_cell.length_b   1.000
_cell.length_c   1.000
_cell.angle_alpha   90.00
_cell.angle_beta   90.00
_cell.angle_gamma   90.00
#
_symmetry.space_group_name_H-M   'P 1'
#
loop_
_entity.id
_entity.type
_entity.pdbx_description
1 polymer ?
#
loop_
_entity_poly.entity_id
_entity_poly.type
_entity_poly.pdbx_seq_one_letter_code
_entity_poly.pdbx_strand_id
1 'polypeptide(L)'
;MPADLAVMLRAAGHDVHDVHDEGLAGADASPVLAAAVQEDRGLVTFDLDFADVRQYPPGSHAGMVVFRLLDQRWAVRDVARAWGATHEDGGGWGWA
;
A
#
# COMPACT_ATOMS: atom_id res chain seq x y z
N MET A 1 -2.05 -5.58 -6.31
CA MET A 1 -2.40 -4.28 -5.69
C MET A 1 -2.10 -3.18 -6.71
N PRO A 2 -2.89 -2.10 -6.83
CA PRO A 2 -2.59 -1.03 -7.78
C PRO A 2 -1.30 -0.28 -7.43
N ALA A 3 -0.43 -0.05 -8.40
CA ALA A 3 0.81 0.72 -8.21
C ALA A 3 0.54 2.15 -7.70
N ASP A 4 -0.60 2.73 -8.07
CA ASP A 4 -1.01 4.08 -7.69
C ASP A 4 -1.09 4.29 -6.17
N LEU A 5 -1.41 3.25 -5.39
CA LEU A 5 -1.47 3.39 -3.93
C LEU A 5 -0.08 3.64 -3.33
N ALA A 6 0.96 2.96 -3.82
CA ALA A 6 2.33 3.21 -3.37
C ALA A 6 2.77 4.63 -3.73
N VAL A 7 2.46 5.08 -4.96
CA VAL A 7 2.73 6.46 -5.41
C VAL A 7 2.05 7.50 -4.51
N MET A 8 0.77 7.30 -4.19
CA MET A 8 0.02 8.21 -3.33
C MET A 8 0.56 8.27 -1.90
N LEU A 9 0.89 7.11 -1.30
CA LEU A 9 1.44 7.08 0.06
C LEU A 9 2.82 7.75 0.11
N ARG A 10 3.66 7.54 -0.91
CA ARG A 10 4.94 8.26 -1.07
C ARG A 10 4.72 9.77 -1.20
N ALA A 11 3.75 10.19 -2.01
CA ALA A 11 3.39 11.61 -2.16
C ALA A 11 2.88 12.24 -0.85
N ALA A 12 2.28 11.45 0.05
CA ALA A 12 1.90 11.87 1.39
C ALA A 12 3.07 11.87 2.40
N GLY A 13 4.29 11.53 1.98
CA GLY A 13 5.50 11.56 2.81
C GLY A 13 5.83 10.25 3.54
N HIS A 14 5.17 9.15 3.18
CA HIS A 14 5.49 7.84 3.75
C HIS A 14 6.64 7.16 3.00
N ASP A 15 7.49 6.45 3.74
CA ASP A 15 8.48 5.55 3.17
C ASP A 15 7.81 4.23 2.79
N VAL A 16 7.71 3.95 1.48
CA VAL A 16 6.96 2.82 0.94
C VAL A 16 7.81 2.11 -0.10
N HIS A 17 7.92 0.80 0.06
CA HIS A 17 8.35 -0.14 -0.97
C HIS A 17 7.14 -0.93 -1.43
N ASP A 18 7.11 -1.30 -2.71
CA ASP A 18 6.18 -2.30 -3.21
C ASP A 18 6.92 -3.55 -3.72
N VAL A 19 6.18 -4.61 -4.01
CA VAL A 19 6.76 -5.89 -4.43
C VAL A 19 7.58 -5.80 -5.72
N HIS A 20 7.40 -4.76 -6.54
CA HIS A 20 8.24 -4.55 -7.72
C HIS A 20 9.60 -3.96 -7.33
N ASP A 21 9.64 -3.01 -6.39
CA ASP A 21 10.88 -2.43 -5.87
C ASP A 21 11.78 -3.50 -5.23
N GLU A 22 11.16 -4.45 -4.52
CA GLU A 22 11.86 -5.54 -3.82
C GLU A 22 12.12 -6.77 -4.71
N GLY A 23 11.68 -6.75 -5.98
CA GLY A 23 11.84 -7.90 -6.90
C GLY A 23 11.01 -9.13 -6.52
N LEU A 24 9.96 -8.94 -5.72
CA LEU A 24 9.03 -9.96 -5.22
C LEU A 24 7.69 -9.99 -5.97
N ALA A 25 7.61 -9.34 -7.13
CA ALA A 25 6.40 -9.31 -7.94
C ALA A 25 5.95 -10.74 -8.32
N GLY A 26 4.75 -11.13 -7.90
CA GLY A 26 4.20 -12.47 -8.12
C GLY A 26 4.71 -13.54 -7.14
N ALA A 27 5.49 -13.17 -6.12
CA ALA A 27 5.86 -14.07 -5.05
C ALA A 27 4.66 -14.41 -4.14
N ASP A 28 4.76 -15.56 -3.46
CA ASP A 28 3.77 -15.97 -2.45
C ASP A 28 3.81 -15.08 -1.21
N ALA A 29 2.80 -15.24 -0.34
CA ALA A 29 2.65 -14.46 0.88
C ALA A 29 3.86 -14.54 1.84
N SER A 30 4.52 -15.70 1.93
CA SER A 30 5.61 -15.93 2.88
C SER A 30 6.87 -15.10 2.57
N PRO A 31 7.43 -15.13 1.33
CA PRO A 31 8.53 -14.23 0.95
C PRO A 31 8.22 -12.74 1.16
N VAL A 32 7.03 -12.28 0.80
CA VAL A 32 6.63 -10.88 0.95
C VAL A 32 6.60 -10.46 2.41
N LEU A 33 6.00 -11.29 3.28
CA LEU A 33 5.98 -10.99 4.71
C LEU A 33 7.37 -11.05 5.34
N ALA A 34 8.21 -12.00 4.92
CA ALA A 34 9.56 -12.13 5.44
C ALA A 34 10.39 -10.87 5.16
N ALA A 35 10.31 -10.32 3.94
CA ALA A 35 10.97 -9.07 3.60
C ALA A 35 10.46 -7.90 4.46
N ALA A 36 9.14 -7.73 4.57
CA ALA A 36 8.54 -6.69 5.40
C ALA A 36 8.97 -6.80 6.89
N VAL A 37 9.06 -8.02 7.43
CA VAL A 37 9.52 -8.25 8.81
C VAL A 37 11.02 -7.95 8.97
N GLN A 38 11.85 -8.35 8.00
CA GLN A 38 13.29 -8.09 8.03
C GLN A 38 13.60 -6.59 7.98
N GLU A 39 12.77 -5.82 7.30
CA GLU A 39 12.91 -4.37 7.15
C GLU A 39 12.16 -3.55 8.22
N ASP A 40 11.49 -4.21 9.17
CA ASP A 40 10.64 -3.58 10.19
C ASP A 40 9.55 -2.68 9.58
N ARG A 41 8.91 -3.16 8.50
CA ARG A 41 7.86 -2.45 7.74
C ARG A 41 6.49 -3.08 7.95
N GLY A 42 5.46 -2.24 7.97
CA GLY A 42 4.07 -2.69 7.93
C GLY A 42 3.68 -3.17 6.53
N LEU A 43 2.87 -4.24 6.45
CA LEU A 43 2.35 -4.75 5.18
C LEU A 43 0.95 -4.19 4.88
N VAL A 44 0.74 -3.66 3.68
CA VAL A 44 -0.57 -3.22 3.18
C VAL A 44 -0.95 -4.09 1.98
N THR A 45 -2.09 -4.76 2.02
CA THR A 45 -2.48 -5.72 0.97
C THR A 45 -3.98 -5.83 0.76
N PHE A 46 -4.37 -6.31 -0.42
CA PHE A 46 -5.75 -6.68 -0.77
C PHE A 46 -5.96 -8.20 -0.72
N ASP A 47 -4.88 -8.94 -0.52
CA ASP A 47 -4.87 -10.38 -0.46
C ASP A 47 -5.40 -10.84 0.90
N LEU A 48 -6.51 -11.58 0.86
CA LEU A 48 -7.20 -12.03 2.06
C LEU A 48 -6.51 -13.22 2.73
N ASP A 49 -5.53 -13.85 2.09
CA ASP A 49 -4.76 -14.93 2.71
C ASP A 49 -3.99 -14.39 3.93
N PHE A 50 -3.65 -13.10 3.93
CA PHE A 50 -3.06 -12.41 5.07
C PHE A 50 -4.04 -12.11 6.22
N ALA A 51 -5.35 -12.36 6.07
CA ALA A 51 -6.34 -12.05 7.09
C ALA A 51 -6.43 -13.11 8.21
N ASP A 52 -5.77 -14.27 8.08
CA ASP A 52 -5.75 -15.27 9.15
C ASP A 52 -4.76 -14.88 10.26
N VAL A 53 -5.27 -14.21 11.28
CA VAL A 53 -4.57 -13.83 12.52
C VAL A 53 -3.91 -15.01 13.24
N ARG A 54 -4.36 -16.26 13.05
CA ARG A 54 -3.71 -17.43 13.66
C ARG A 54 -2.42 -17.79 12.93
N GLN A 55 -2.37 -17.51 11.63
CA GLN A 55 -1.18 -17.68 10.80
C GLN A 55 -0.24 -16.47 10.93
N TYR A 56 -0.80 -15.27 11.11
CA TYR A 56 -0.08 -14.01 11.23
C TYR A 56 -0.47 -13.27 12.53
N PRO A 57 0.03 -13.74 13.69
CA PRO A 57 -0.37 -13.20 14.98
C PRO A 57 0.23 -11.80 15.25
N PRO A 58 -0.50 -10.90 15.95
CA PRO A 58 0.04 -9.62 16.38
C PRO A 58 1.37 -9.78 17.13
N GLY A 59 2.34 -8.94 16.78
CA GLY A 59 3.70 -8.98 17.33
C GLY A 59 4.67 -9.85 16.53
N SER A 60 4.23 -10.62 15.52
CA SER A 60 5.14 -11.31 14.59
C SER A 60 5.54 -10.47 13.37
N HIS A 61 5.02 -9.25 13.27
CA HIS A 61 5.28 -8.29 12.19
C HIS A 61 5.02 -6.86 12.71
N ALA A 62 5.55 -5.84 12.02
CA ALA A 62 5.44 -4.43 12.41
C ALA A 62 4.03 -3.81 12.21
N GLY A 63 3.05 -4.62 11.86
CA GLY A 63 1.69 -4.20 11.50
C GLY A 63 1.26 -4.73 10.14
N MET A 64 -0.04 -4.93 9.96
CA MET A 64 -0.61 -5.43 8.71
C MET A 64 -2.01 -4.85 8.51
N VAL A 65 -2.26 -4.33 7.31
CA VAL A 65 -3.55 -3.79 6.90
C VAL A 65 -4.03 -4.59 5.69
N VAL A 66 -5.11 -5.36 5.88
CA VAL A 66 -5.74 -6.13 4.82
C VAL A 66 -7.03 -5.44 4.40
N PHE A 67 -7.07 -4.91 3.18
CA PHE A 67 -8.28 -4.28 2.65
C PHE A 67 -9.18 -5.31 1.98
N ARG A 68 -10.41 -5.40 2.47
CA ARG A 68 -11.52 -6.10 1.80
C ARG A 68 -12.45 -5.08 1.15
N LEU A 69 -12.22 -4.80 -0.12
CA LEU A 69 -13.05 -3.87 -0.90
C LEU A 69 -14.19 -4.62 -1.59
N LEU A 70 -15.37 -3.99 -1.67
CA LEU A 70 -16.53 -4.54 -2.39
C LEU A 70 -16.29 -4.62 -3.91
N ASP A 71 -15.46 -3.72 -4.44
CA ASP A 71 -14.96 -3.77 -5.82
C ASP A 71 -13.44 -3.57 -5.79
N GLN A 72 -12.71 -4.59 -6.25
CA GLN A 72 -11.25 -4.56 -6.41
C GLN A 72 -10.84 -4.22 -7.84
N ARG A 73 -11.81 -3.96 -8.74
CA ARG A 73 -11.57 -3.35 -10.06
C ARG A 73 -11.40 -1.85 -9.85
N TRP A 74 -10.25 -1.49 -9.30
CA TRP A 74 -9.77 -0.12 -9.25
C TRP A 74 -9.84 0.51 -10.65
N ALA A 75 -10.89 1.26 -10.94
CA ALA A 75 -10.83 2.22 -12.02
C ALA A 75 -9.97 3.37 -11.48
N VAL A 76 -8.87 3.68 -12.17
CA VAL A 76 -8.02 4.86 -11.95
C VAL A 76 -8.83 6.13 -12.12
N ARG A 77 -9.65 6.48 -11.13
CA ARG A 77 -10.36 7.74 -11.03
C ARG A 77 -10.43 8.14 -9.56
N ASP A 78 -9.75 9.22 -9.25
CA ASP A 78 -10.09 10.16 -8.17
C ASP A 78 -9.49 9.99 -6.77
N VAL A 79 -8.35 9.31 -6.56
CA VAL A 79 -7.63 9.59 -5.29
C VAL A 79 -6.92 10.95 -5.33
N ALA A 80 -6.38 11.36 -6.48
CA ALA A 80 -5.85 12.71 -6.67
C ALA A 80 -6.92 13.80 -6.50
N ARG A 81 -8.20 13.54 -6.85
CA ARG A 81 -9.30 14.48 -6.59
C ARG A 81 -9.70 14.52 -5.13
N ALA A 82 -9.70 13.39 -4.44
CA ALA A 82 -10.04 13.33 -3.02
C ALA A 82 -9.00 14.06 -2.14
N TRP A 83 -7.71 14.03 -2.52
CA TRP A 83 -6.66 14.76 -1.80
C TRP A 83 -6.58 16.24 -2.19
N GLY A 84 -6.88 16.60 -3.45
CA GLY A 84 -6.96 17.99 -3.90
C GLY A 84 -8.15 18.76 -3.33
N ALA A 85 -9.24 18.07 -2.95
CA ALA A 85 -10.44 18.69 -2.37
C ALA A 85 -10.29 19.05 -0.87
N THR A 86 -9.24 18.56 -0.19
CA THR A 86 -8.98 18.85 1.23
C THR A 86 -7.86 19.87 1.46
N HIS A 87 -7.21 20.34 0.39
CA HIS A 87 -6.23 21.44 0.42
C HIS A 87 -6.58 22.50 -0.63
N GLU A 88 -7.65 23.26 -0.37
CA GLU A 88 -7.71 24.62 -0.89
C GLU A 88 -6.80 25.49 -0.03
N ASP A 89 -5.54 25.63 -0.42
CA ASP A 89 -4.76 26.85 -0.17
C ASP A 89 -3.61 26.97 -1.18
N GLY A 90 -3.88 27.80 -2.18
CA GLY A 90 -2.96 28.57 -3.03
C GLY A 90 -1.51 28.10 -3.24
N GLY A 91 -1.24 27.53 -4.41
CA GLY A 91 0.13 27.44 -4.95
C GLY A 91 0.20 26.61 -6.22
N GLY A 92 0.01 27.25 -7.37
CA GLY A 92 0.00 26.58 -8.67
C GLY A 92 1.32 25.92 -9.03
N TRP A 93 1.24 24.72 -9.62
CA TRP A 93 2.33 24.08 -10.33
C TRP A 93 1.86 23.74 -11.74
N GLY A 94 2.26 24.57 -12.70
CA GLY A 94 2.11 24.29 -14.13
C GLY A 94 3.19 23.30 -14.56
N TRP A 95 2.79 22.25 -15.27
CA TRP A 95 3.70 21.40 -16.03
C TRP A 95 3.94 22.09 -17.38
N ALA A 96 5.19 22.51 -17.59
CA ALA A 96 5.78 22.70 -18.91
C ALA A 96 6.68 21.49 -19.19
#